data_AF-A0A2A5NZL5-F1
#
_entry.id   AF-A0A2A5NZL5-F1
#
_cell.length_a   1.000
_cell.length_b   1.000
_cell.length_c   1.000
_cell.angle_alpha   90.00
_cell.angle_beta   90.00
_cell.angle_gamma   90.00
#
_symmetry.space_group_name_H-M   'P 1'
#
loop_
_entity.id
_entity.type
_entity.pdbx_description
1 polymer ?
#
loop_
_entity_poly.entity_id
_entity_poly.type
_entity_poly.pdbx_seq_one_letter_code
_entity_poly.pdbx_strand_id
1 'polypeptide(L)' 'MYSCYPAGSGQNVVRPSPRHAALGWELRSKYGLTYFDSLHAAVALTKGEPIVSYDAIYSKVRSLSYLRPRDALKRL' A
#
# COMPACT_ATOMS: atom_id res chain seq x y z
N MET A 1 -19.55 -20.55 -10.59
CA MET A 1 -18.85 -21.45 -9.65
C MET A 1 -17.50 -20.80 -9.34
N TYR A 2 -17.41 -19.99 -8.30
CA TYR A 2 -16.15 -19.31 -7.93
C TYR A 2 -15.57 -20.02 -6.71
N SER A 3 -14.40 -20.62 -6.90
CA SER A 3 -13.69 -21.44 -5.93
C SER A 3 -13.23 -20.59 -4.73
N CYS A 4 -13.69 -20.97 -3.54
CA CYS A 4 -13.11 -20.54 -2.27
C CYS A 4 -11.72 -21.18 -2.13
N TYR A 5 -10.65 -20.39 -2.24
CA TYR A 5 -9.34 -20.83 -1.79
C TYR A 5 -9.33 -20.96 -0.25
N PRO A 6 -8.70 -22.01 0.30
CA PRO A 6 -8.62 -22.19 1.74
C PRO A 6 -7.77 -21.08 2.37
N ALA A 7 -8.17 -20.66 3.57
CA ALA A 7 -7.47 -19.66 4.37
C ALA A 7 -6.01 -20.11 4.62
N GLY A 8 -5.05 -19.37 4.07
CA GLY A 8 -3.62 -19.66 4.28
C GLY A 8 -2.65 -18.75 3.51
N SER A 9 -3.05 -18.19 2.37
CA SER A 9 -2.14 -17.37 1.55
C SER A 9 -2.88 -16.50 0.51
N GLY A 10 -4.08 -16.02 0.85
CA GLY A 10 -4.87 -15.17 -0.05
C GLY A 10 -4.51 -13.69 0.09
N GLN A 11 -4.10 -13.04 -1.01
CA GLN A 11 -4.01 -11.57 -1.05
C GLN A 11 -5.43 -10.98 -0.96
N ASN A 12 -5.69 -10.19 0.07
CA ASN A 12 -6.98 -9.50 0.22
C ASN A 12 -7.02 -8.27 -0.70
N VAL A 13 -7.89 -8.31 -1.72
CA VAL A 13 -8.12 -7.16 -2.60
C VAL A 13 -8.88 -6.07 -1.84
N VAL A 14 -8.31 -4.87 -1.79
CA VAL A 14 -8.93 -3.73 -1.10
C VAL A 14 -10.04 -3.14 -1.97
N ARG A 15 -11.23 -2.96 -1.39
CA ARG A 15 -12.34 -2.29 -2.09
C ARG A 15 -12.02 -0.79 -2.29
N PRO A 16 -12.34 -0.22 -3.46
CA PRO A 16 -12.21 1.21 -3.68
C PRO A 16 -13.00 2.02 -2.65
N SER A 17 -12.43 3.15 -2.20
CA SER A 17 -13.07 4.09 -1.29
C SER A 17 -12.76 5.52 -1.73
N PRO A 18 -13.74 6.45 -1.68
CA PRO A 18 -13.48 7.87 -1.96
C PRO A 18 -12.34 8.45 -1.10
N ARG A 19 -12.18 7.95 0.13
CA ARG A 19 -11.08 8.38 1.03
C ARG A 19 -9.71 8.00 0.48
N HIS A 20 -9.56 6.83 -0.13
CA HIS A 20 -8.31 6.42 -0.77
C HIS A 20 -7.97 7.32 -1.97
N ALA A 21 -8.99 7.71 -2.75
CA ALA A 21 -8.81 8.61 -3.88
C ALA A 21 -8.41 10.03 -3.44
N ALA A 22 -9.12 10.58 -2.45
CA ALA A 22 -8.83 11.92 -1.91
C ALA A 22 -7.42 11.99 -1.32
N LEU A 23 -7.07 11.04 -0.43
CA LEU A 23 -5.73 11.00 0.16
C LEU A 23 -4.64 10.72 -0.90
N GLY A 24 -4.92 9.83 -1.86
CA GLY A 24 -3.99 9.56 -2.96
C GLY A 24 -3.71 10.81 -3.81
N TRP A 25 -4.70 11.67 -4.02
CA TRP A 25 -4.50 12.95 -4.69
C TRP A 25 -3.57 13.88 -3.89
N GLU A 26 -3.79 14.02 -2.59
CA GLU A 26 -2.95 14.83 -1.70
C GLU A 26 -1.50 14.33 -1.67
N LEU A 27 -1.30 13.02 -1.54
CA LEU A 27 0.03 12.40 -1.50
C LEU A 27 0.79 12.59 -2.82
N ARG A 28 0.07 12.50 -3.95
CA ARG A 28 0.64 12.74 -5.28
C ARG A 28 1.19 14.14 -5.40
N SER A 29 0.39 15.15 -5.06
CA SER A 29 0.83 16.55 -5.11
C SER A 29 1.98 16.83 -4.14
N LYS A 30 1.94 16.23 -2.94
CA LYS A 30 2.94 16.50 -1.89
C LYS A 30 4.29 15.84 -2.11
N TYR A 31 4.31 14.63 -2.66
CA TYR A 31 5.53 13.81 -2.76
C TYR A 31 5.94 13.50 -4.22
N GLY A 32 5.21 14.00 -5.21
CA GLY A 32 5.50 13.77 -6.63
C GLY A 32 5.33 12.31 -7.06
N LEU A 33 4.42 11.58 -6.41
CA LEU A 33 4.16 10.16 -6.71
C LEU A 33 3.42 10.00 -8.05
N THR A 34 3.55 8.82 -8.67
CA THR A 34 2.63 8.45 -9.75
C THR A 34 1.21 8.26 -9.21
N TYR A 35 0.22 8.21 -10.10
CA TYR A 35 -1.17 7.96 -9.71
C TYR A 35 -1.34 6.64 -8.93
N PHE A 36 -0.70 5.56 -9.40
CA PHE A 36 -0.83 4.26 -8.72
C PHE A 36 -0.05 4.22 -7.41
N ASP A 37 1.15 4.81 -7.37
CA ASP A 37 1.94 4.86 -6.13
C ASP A 37 1.21 5.66 -5.04
N SER A 38 0.56 6.75 -5.41
CA SER A 38 -0.18 7.56 -4.46
C SER A 38 -1.43 6.85 -3.93
N LEU A 39 -2.11 6.07 -4.76
CA LEU A 39 -3.22 5.21 -4.31
C LEU A 39 -2.75 4.10 -3.36
N HIS A 40 -1.65 3.40 -3.68
CA HIS A 40 -1.10 2.37 -2.80
C HIS A 40 -0.67 2.94 -1.45
N ALA A 41 0.03 4.08 -1.45
CA ALA A 41 0.41 4.79 -0.24
C ALA A 41 -0.82 5.23 0.59
N ALA A 42 -1.88 5.71 -0.07
CA ALA A 42 -3.11 6.11 0.59
C ALA A 42 -3.83 4.94 1.27
N VAL A 43 -3.90 3.78 0.61
CA VAL A 43 -4.49 2.56 1.19
C VAL A 43 -3.68 2.10 2.40
N ALA A 44 -2.35 2.02 2.28
CA ALA A 44 -1.47 1.61 3.37
C ALA A 44 -1.60 2.53 4.59
N LEU A 45 -1.59 3.86 4.38
CA LEU A 45 -1.82 4.84 5.44
C LEU A 45 -3.21 4.73 6.08
N THR A 46 -4.25 4.54 5.28
CA THR A 46 -5.63 4.46 5.78
C THR A 46 -5.85 3.22 6.63
N LYS A 47 -5.19 2.10 6.29
CA LYS A 47 -5.26 0.85 7.05
C LYS A 47 -4.25 0.78 8.20
N GLY A 48 -3.24 1.65 8.22
CA GLY A 48 -2.12 1.55 9.16
C GLY A 48 -1.22 0.35 8.88
N GLU A 49 -1.21 -0.15 7.65
CA GLU A 49 -0.42 -1.31 7.23
C GLU A 49 0.89 -0.87 6.58
N PRO A 50 2.00 -1.62 6.76
CA PRO A 50 3.23 -1.34 6.04
C PRO A 50 3.07 -1.60 4.54
N ILE A 51 3.64 -0.74 3.71
CA ILE A 51 3.81 -1.02 2.29
C ILE A 51 5.12 -1.78 2.07
N VAL A 52 5.03 -2.95 1.44
CA VAL A 52 6.18 -3.75 1.05
C VAL A 52 6.44 -3.52 -0.43
N SER A 53 7.57 -2.88 -0.77
CA SER A 53 7.91 -2.57 -2.17
C SER A 53 9.42 -2.54 -2.41
N TYR A 54 9.82 -2.90 -3.63
CA TYR A 54 11.20 -2.69 -4.09
C TYR A 54 11.50 -1.23 -4.40
N ASP A 55 10.46 -0.45 -4.74
CA ASP A 55 10.61 0.96 -5.06
C ASP A 55 10.87 1.78 -3.79
N ALA A 56 11.99 2.51 -3.78
CA ALA A 56 12.37 3.37 -2.68
C ALA A 56 11.54 4.66 -2.62
N ILE A 57 10.71 4.98 -3.62
CA ILE A 57 9.88 6.19 -3.65
C ILE A 57 9.01 6.34 -2.40
N TYR A 58 8.53 5.23 -1.85
CA TYR A 58 7.69 5.19 -0.64
C TYR A 58 8.42 5.64 0.63
N SER A 59 9.77 5.57 0.66
CA SER A 59 10.56 6.06 1.79
C SER A 59 10.44 7.57 2.01
N LYS A 60 10.00 8.32 0.98
CA LYS A 60 9.82 9.78 1.03
C LYS A 60 8.49 10.18 1.68
N VAL A 61 7.53 9.26 1.78
CA VAL A 61 6.18 9.54 2.28
C VAL A 61 6.19 9.53 3.81
N ARG A 62 6.05 10.70 4.41
CA ARG A 62 6.01 10.82 5.87
C ARG A 62 4.86 10.00 6.46
N SER A 63 5.13 9.32 7.59
CA SER A 63 4.19 8.47 8.32
C SER A 63 3.79 7.17 7.62
N LEU A 64 4.29 6.90 6.41
CA LEU A 64 4.12 5.61 5.75
C LEU A 64 5.17 4.63 6.26
N SER A 65 4.73 3.50 6.80
CA SER A 65 5.64 2.41 7.15
C SER A 65 6.07 1.69 5.88
N TYR A 66 7.34 1.87 5.48
CA TYR A 66 7.91 1.29 4.27
C TYR A 66 8.87 0.15 4.62
N LEU A 67 8.67 -1.00 3.99
CA LEU A 67 9.55 -2.16 4.11
C LEU A 67 10.05 -2.60 2.74
N ARG A 68 11.34 -2.93 2.67
CA ARG A 68 11.84 -3.72 1.53
C ARG A 68 11.43 -5.18 1.71
N PRO A 69 11.16 -5.91 0.61
CA PRO A 69 10.80 -7.33 0.67
C PRO A 69 11.77 -8.17 1.51
N ARG A 70 13.07 -7.94 1.37
CA ARG A 70 14.11 -8.63 2.17
C ARG A 70 13.99 -8.42 3.69
N ASP A 71 13.49 -7.27 4.11
CA ASP A 71 13.37 -6.90 5.52
C ASP A 71 12.03 -7.38 6.09
N ALA A 72 10.98 -7.44 5.25
CA ALA A 72 9.69 -8.05 5.59
C ALA A 72 9.79 -9.56 5.79
N LEU A 73 10.59 -10.28 5.00
CA LEU A 73 10.76 -11.73 5.11
C LEU A 73 11.38 -12.17 6.44
N LYS A 74 12.13 -11.31 7.13
CA LYS A 74 12.71 -11.60 8.45
C LYS A 74 11.71 -11.54 9.60
N ARG A 75 10.47 -11.10 9.31
CA ARG A 75 9.39 -10.93 10.29
C ARG A 75 8.35 -12.07 10.20
N LEU A 76 8.59 -13.05 9.32
CA LEU A 76 7.83 -14.28 9.15
C LEU A 76 8.61 -15.42 9.78
#